data_AF-A0A9P0TUQ7-F1
#
_entry.id   AF-A0A9P0TUQ7-F1
#
_cell.length_a   1.000
_cell.length_b   1.000
_cell.length_c   1.000
_cell.angle_alpha   90.00
_cell.angle_beta   90.00
_cell.angle_gamma   90.00
#
_symmetry.space_group_name_H-M   'P 1'
#
loop_
_entity.id
_entity.type
_entity.pdbx_description
1 polymer ?
#
loop_
_entity_poly.entity_id
_entity_poly.type
_entity_poly.pdbx_seq_one_letter_code
_entity_poly.pdbx_strand_id
1 'polypeptide(L)'
;MFELHLNCGVDMWLSRKFITLVMVTWVKRYFVSTILQFQIHRALCERTGQYIPGDPTRPLHKCDIYRNPEAGRILTRLMERGASAPWSQVLQESIGEARLNGDALRDYFRPLEDWLRSENLRTGEYLGWSYDGDYCKFSIETAGLQVYGGFYNAASRHFDINSFLTILLTSMLATIIGLRIR
;
A
#
# COMPACT_ATOMS: atom_id res chain seq x y z
N MET A 1 41.38 23.56 -6.86
CA MET A 1 40.27 22.89 -7.55
C MET A 1 39.77 21.82 -6.59
N PHE A 2 38.77 22.17 -5.78
CA PHE A 2 38.25 21.29 -4.72
C PHE A 2 37.16 20.41 -5.34
N GLU A 3 37.45 19.11 -5.52
CA GLU A 3 36.46 18.10 -5.84
C GLU A 3 35.53 17.92 -4.63
N LEU A 4 34.27 18.35 -4.78
CA LEU A 4 33.19 17.96 -3.87
C LEU A 4 32.72 16.55 -4.28
N HIS A 5 33.22 15.53 -3.58
CA HIS A 5 32.60 14.21 -3.55
C HIS A 5 31.26 14.28 -2.79
N LEU A 6 30.18 14.61 -3.48
CA LEU A 6 28.82 14.47 -2.97
C LEU A 6 28.45 12.98 -2.93
N ASN A 7 28.68 12.33 -1.79
CA ASN A 7 28.09 11.03 -1.51
C ASN A 7 26.59 11.21 -1.27
N CYS A 8 25.77 10.74 -2.23
CA CYS A 8 24.30 10.81 -2.26
C CYS A 8 23.61 10.21 -1.00
N GLY A 9 24.37 9.55 -0.12
CA GLY A 9 23.88 8.88 1.07
C GLY A 9 24.06 9.61 2.40
N VAL A 10 24.85 10.68 2.54
CA VAL A 10 25.24 11.16 3.90
C VAL A 10 24.66 12.53 4.23
N ASP A 11 24.68 13.49 3.31
CA ASP A 11 24.19 14.86 3.57
C ASP A 11 22.66 14.98 3.55
N MET A 12 21.98 13.99 2.97
CA MET A 12 20.50 13.88 3.00
C MET A 12 19.98 13.46 4.39
N TRP A 13 20.80 12.85 5.25
CA TRP A 13 20.31 12.21 6.49
C TRP A 13 20.02 13.17 7.64
N LEU A 14 20.76 14.27 7.79
CA LEU A 14 20.56 15.18 8.92
C LEU A 14 19.32 16.07 8.74
N SER A 15 19.08 16.59 7.53
CA SER A 15 17.82 17.28 7.19
C SER A 15 16.62 16.33 7.09
N ARG A 16 16.80 15.07 6.63
CA ARG A 16 15.71 14.09 6.64
C ARG A 16 15.27 13.71 8.04
N LYS A 17 16.14 13.64 9.06
CA LYS A 17 15.71 13.22 10.41
C LYS A 17 14.69 14.17 11.05
N PHE A 18 14.85 15.48 10.88
CA PHE A 18 13.91 16.46 11.44
C PHE A 18 12.61 16.56 10.62
N ILE A 19 12.71 16.53 9.28
CA ILE A 19 11.56 16.51 8.37
C ILE A 19 10.77 15.19 8.50
N THR A 20 11.43 14.05 8.71
CA THR A 20 10.74 12.75 8.86
C THR A 20 10.00 12.63 10.17
N LEU A 21 10.47 13.18 11.29
CA LEU A 21 9.71 13.14 12.55
C LEU A 21 8.38 13.92 12.46
N VAL A 22 8.42 15.11 11.85
CA VAL A 22 7.20 15.90 11.59
C VAL A 22 6.35 15.23 10.51
N MET A 23 6.91 14.78 9.39
CA MET A 23 6.14 14.07 8.35
C MET A 23 5.54 12.76 8.85
N VAL A 24 6.22 11.98 9.68
CA VAL A 24 5.72 10.68 10.18
C VAL A 24 4.54 10.87 11.11
N THR A 25 4.56 11.90 11.96
CA THR A 25 3.40 12.23 12.80
C THR A 25 2.24 12.76 11.95
N TRP A 26 2.51 13.53 10.91
CA TRP A 26 1.49 13.99 9.97
C TRP A 26 0.87 12.82 9.20
N VAL A 27 1.67 11.99 8.52
CA VAL A 27 1.19 10.84 7.72
C VAL A 27 0.32 9.90 8.57
N LYS A 28 0.73 9.60 9.81
CA LYS A 28 -0.07 8.76 10.71
C LYS A 28 -1.41 9.40 11.08
N ARG A 29 -1.41 10.71 11.38
CA ARG A 29 -2.63 11.45 11.74
C ARG A 29 -3.62 11.51 10.57
N TYR A 30 -3.17 11.87 9.37
CA TYR A 30 -4.05 11.95 8.19
C TYR A 30 -4.56 10.58 7.76
N PHE A 31 -3.69 9.57 7.71
CA PHE A 31 -4.10 8.22 7.33
C PHE A 31 -5.18 7.66 8.27
N VAL A 32 -4.95 7.75 9.59
CA VAL A 32 -5.92 7.27 10.58
C VAL A 32 -7.19 8.12 10.56
N SER A 33 -7.07 9.45 10.42
CA SER A 33 -8.23 10.35 10.31
C SER A 33 -9.10 10.01 9.11
N THR A 34 -8.52 9.73 7.94
CA THR A 34 -9.28 9.35 6.75
C THR A 34 -10.10 8.10 7.01
N ILE A 35 -9.50 7.05 7.55
CA ILE A 35 -10.24 5.80 7.81
C ILE A 35 -11.34 6.00 8.85
N LEU A 36 -11.02 6.68 9.97
CA LEU A 36 -12.00 6.97 11.01
C LEU A 36 -13.15 7.86 10.53
N GLN A 37 -12.88 8.82 9.63
CA GLN A 37 -13.91 9.68 9.06
C GLN A 37 -15.00 8.86 8.36
N PHE A 38 -14.62 7.91 7.50
CA PHE A 38 -15.59 7.04 6.82
C PHE A 38 -16.27 6.07 7.79
N GLN A 39 -15.53 5.53 8.76
CA GLN A 39 -16.08 4.63 9.78
C GLN A 39 -17.15 5.30 10.65
N ILE A 40 -16.88 6.51 11.15
CA ILE A 40 -17.83 7.31 11.93
C ILE A 40 -19.02 7.72 11.05
N HIS A 41 -18.75 8.19 9.82
CA HIS A 41 -19.82 8.57 8.89
C HIS A 41 -20.76 7.40 8.59
N ARG A 42 -20.23 6.20 8.31
CA ARG A 42 -21.02 4.98 8.12
C ARG A 42 -21.90 4.71 9.32
N ALA A 43 -21.33 4.66 10.52
CA ALA A 43 -22.09 4.40 11.74
C ALA A 43 -23.20 5.44 11.98
N LEU A 44 -22.94 6.72 11.73
CA LEU A 44 -23.97 7.77 11.83
C LEU A 44 -25.11 7.51 10.82
N CYS A 45 -24.78 7.22 9.57
CA CYS A 45 -25.75 6.98 8.50
C CYS A 45 -26.60 5.72 8.71
N GLU A 46 -26.03 4.67 9.31
CA GLU A 46 -26.78 3.46 9.71
C GLU A 46 -27.78 3.79 10.82
N ARG A 47 -27.34 4.55 11.84
CA ARG A 47 -28.19 4.92 12.99
C ARG A 47 -29.31 5.89 12.62
N THR A 48 -29.09 6.77 11.64
CA THR A 48 -30.13 7.66 11.14
C THR A 48 -31.06 7.00 10.12
N GLY A 49 -30.81 5.74 9.74
CA GLY A 49 -31.61 4.99 8.77
C GLY A 49 -31.47 5.45 7.31
N GLN A 50 -30.46 6.28 7.03
CA GLN A 50 -30.20 6.81 5.69
C GLN A 50 -29.29 5.93 4.84
N TYR A 51 -28.50 5.07 5.48
CA TYR A 51 -27.72 4.05 4.81
C TYR A 51 -28.22 2.67 5.23
N ILE A 52 -28.47 1.80 4.24
CA ILE A 52 -28.71 0.38 4.46
C ILE A 52 -27.74 -0.40 3.56
N PRO A 53 -26.90 -1.28 4.14
CA PRO A 53 -26.00 -2.12 3.36
C PRO A 53 -26.77 -2.96 2.32
N GLY A 54 -26.40 -2.83 1.04
CA GLY A 54 -27.02 -3.55 -0.07
C GLY A 54 -28.27 -2.93 -0.68
N ASP A 55 -28.80 -1.84 -0.12
CA ASP A 55 -29.94 -1.11 -0.69
C ASP A 55 -29.46 -0.04 -1.70
N PRO A 56 -29.80 -0.15 -3.01
CA PRO A 56 -29.40 0.85 -4.00
C PRO A 56 -30.11 2.19 -3.85
N THR A 57 -31.25 2.24 -3.13
CA THR A 57 -31.99 3.49 -2.89
C THR A 57 -31.33 4.35 -1.80
N ARG A 58 -30.56 3.70 -0.91
CA ARG A 58 -29.92 4.32 0.26
C ARG A 58 -28.43 3.97 0.35
N PRO A 59 -27.61 4.39 -0.63
CA PRO A 59 -26.18 4.12 -0.61
C PRO A 59 -25.44 5.10 0.31
N LEU A 60 -24.30 4.66 0.86
CA LEU A 60 -23.53 5.43 1.83
C LEU A 60 -23.08 6.81 1.30
N HIS A 61 -22.69 6.91 0.03
CA HIS A 61 -22.24 8.16 -0.59
C HIS A 61 -23.34 9.22 -0.78
N LYS A 62 -24.62 8.88 -0.56
CA LYS A 62 -25.75 9.83 -0.60
C LYS A 62 -26.28 10.20 0.78
N CYS A 63 -25.68 9.67 1.85
CA CYS A 63 -26.13 9.96 3.20
C CYS A 63 -25.93 11.44 3.55
N ASP A 64 -26.96 12.04 4.14
CA ASP A 64 -26.98 13.41 4.64
C ASP A 64 -27.39 13.46 6.13
N ILE A 65 -26.41 13.69 7.00
CA ILE A 65 -26.64 13.79 8.45
C ILE A 65 -27.17 15.16 8.91
N TYR A 66 -27.53 16.06 8.00
CA TYR A 66 -27.99 17.42 8.31
C TYR A 66 -29.24 17.44 9.20
N ARG A 67 -29.22 18.30 10.23
CA ARG A 67 -30.29 18.48 11.23
C ARG A 67 -30.79 17.19 11.88
N ASN A 68 -29.96 16.16 11.95
CA ASN A 68 -30.34 14.91 12.59
C ASN A 68 -29.90 14.89 14.08
N PRO A 69 -30.84 14.87 15.04
CA PRO A 69 -30.52 14.89 16.47
C PRO A 69 -29.87 13.58 16.94
N GLU A 70 -30.20 12.43 16.33
CA GLU A 70 -29.59 11.12 16.64
C GLU A 70 -28.10 11.14 16.33
N ALA A 71 -27.73 11.63 15.15
CA ALA A 71 -26.34 11.79 14.73
C ALA A 71 -25.57 12.73 15.67
N GLY A 72 -26.20 13.84 16.06
CA GLY A 72 -25.64 14.77 17.04
C GLY A 72 -25.33 14.10 18.38
N ARG A 73 -26.24 13.28 18.92
CA ARG A 73 -26.03 12.58 20.19
C ARG A 73 -24.86 11.60 20.13
N ILE A 74 -24.71 10.86 19.03
CA ILE A 74 -23.58 9.94 18.83
C ILE A 74 -22.28 10.72 18.77
N LEU A 75 -22.25 11.82 18.01
CA LEU A 75 -21.05 12.65 17.88
C LEU A 75 -20.67 13.33 19.21
N THR A 76 -21.65 13.79 19.99
CA THR A 76 -21.41 14.30 21.34
C THR A 76 -20.75 13.26 22.23
N ARG A 77 -21.28 12.02 22.28
CA ARG A 77 -20.69 10.92 23.06
C ARG A 77 -19.26 10.59 22.61
N LEU A 78 -19.00 10.65 21.31
CA LEU A 78 -17.67 10.42 20.77
C LEU A 78 -16.68 11.50 21.23
N MET A 79 -17.09 12.77 21.24
CA MET A 79 -16.22 13.90 21.53
C MET A 79 -16.11 14.25 23.02
N GLU A 80 -17.11 13.93 23.85
CA GLU A 80 -17.18 14.33 25.27
C GLU A 80 -16.02 13.77 26.10
N ARG A 81 -15.51 12.58 25.74
CA ARG A 81 -14.41 11.92 26.45
C ARG A 81 -13.07 12.59 26.21
N GLY A 82 -12.88 13.27 25.08
CA GLY A 82 -11.59 13.86 24.70
C GLY A 82 -10.44 12.84 24.82
N ALA A 83 -9.40 13.20 25.57
CA ALA A 83 -8.25 12.36 25.84
C ALA A 83 -8.33 11.56 27.16
N SER A 84 -9.49 11.57 27.85
CA SER A 84 -9.64 10.92 29.17
C SER A 84 -9.72 9.39 29.11
N ALA A 85 -10.04 8.81 27.96
CA ALA A 85 -10.16 7.37 27.75
C ALA A 85 -9.43 6.92 26.47
N PRO A 86 -9.02 5.63 26.37
CA PRO A 86 -8.44 5.09 25.15
C PRO A 86 -9.41 5.19 23.97
N TRP A 87 -8.90 5.59 22.80
CA TRP A 87 -9.70 5.84 21.59
C TRP A 87 -10.57 4.64 21.18
N SER A 88 -10.08 3.41 21.33
CA SER A 88 -10.81 2.18 20.98
C SER A 88 -12.04 1.97 21.86
N GLN A 89 -11.93 2.31 23.15
CA GLN A 89 -13.05 2.26 24.09
C GLN A 89 -14.09 3.32 23.72
N VAL A 90 -13.66 4.55 23.42
CA VAL A 90 -14.55 5.65 23.03
C VAL A 90 -15.33 5.31 21.75
N LEU A 91 -14.66 4.71 20.75
CA LEU A 91 -15.33 4.23 19.53
C LEU A 91 -16.32 3.10 19.84
N GLN A 92 -15.95 2.12 20.67
CA GLN A 92 -16.84 1.03 21.05
C GLN A 92 -18.11 1.53 21.76
N GLU A 93 -17.97 2.51 22.66
CA GLU A 93 -19.10 3.12 23.39
C GLU A 93 -20.02 3.97 22.48
N SER A 94 -19.44 4.57 21.43
CA SER A 94 -20.15 5.52 20.57
C SER A 94 -20.78 4.85 19.34
N ILE A 95 -19.98 4.12 18.57
CA ILE A 95 -20.38 3.51 17.29
C ILE A 95 -20.53 1.99 17.36
N GLY A 96 -20.03 1.34 18.42
CA GLY A 96 -20.11 -0.11 18.58
C GLY A 96 -18.93 -0.88 17.95
N GLU A 97 -17.92 -0.18 17.47
CA GLU A 97 -16.70 -0.75 16.88
C GLU A 97 -15.46 -0.29 17.66
N ALA A 98 -14.60 -1.22 18.08
CA ALA A 98 -13.37 -0.90 18.83
C ALA A 98 -12.11 -0.78 17.95
N ARG A 99 -12.16 -1.26 16.70
CA ARG A 99 -11.00 -1.37 15.80
C ARG A 99 -11.15 -0.44 14.62
N LEU A 100 -10.02 -0.05 14.04
CA LEU A 100 -9.99 0.69 12.80
C LEU A 100 -10.46 -0.21 11.65
N ASN A 101 -11.53 0.18 10.95
CA ASN A 101 -12.12 -0.61 9.88
C ASN A 101 -12.08 0.13 8.53
N GLY A 102 -11.45 -0.49 7.52
CA GLY A 102 -11.40 0.01 6.14
C GLY A 102 -12.64 -0.30 5.30
N ASP A 103 -13.54 -1.15 5.78
CA ASP A 103 -14.75 -1.55 5.05
C ASP A 103 -15.65 -0.34 4.77
N ALA A 104 -15.73 0.61 5.70
CA ALA A 104 -16.54 1.82 5.53
C ALA A 104 -16.06 2.70 4.36
N LEU A 105 -14.74 2.81 4.18
CA LEU A 105 -14.14 3.48 3.02
C LEU A 105 -14.51 2.73 1.74
N ARG A 106 -14.43 1.39 1.77
CA ARG A 106 -14.75 0.55 0.61
C ARG A 106 -16.23 0.63 0.22
N ASP A 107 -17.13 0.58 1.20
CA ASP A 107 -18.58 0.71 1.00
C ASP A 107 -18.95 2.06 0.36
N TYR A 108 -18.27 3.12 0.76
CA TYR A 108 -18.47 4.46 0.19
C TYR A 108 -18.11 4.49 -1.30
N PHE A 109 -16.95 3.91 -1.67
CA PHE A 109 -16.44 3.91 -3.04
C PHE A 109 -16.89 2.72 -3.90
N ARG A 110 -17.65 1.77 -3.36
CA ARG A 110 -18.08 0.55 -4.06
C ARG A 110 -18.72 0.82 -5.44
N PRO A 111 -19.66 1.76 -5.60
CA PRO A 111 -20.26 2.01 -6.92
C PRO A 111 -19.25 2.54 -7.95
N LEU A 112 -18.29 3.35 -7.50
CA LEU A 112 -17.21 3.84 -8.37
C LEU A 112 -16.27 2.70 -8.75
N GLU A 113 -15.95 1.83 -7.81
CA GLU A 113 -15.10 0.66 -8.06
C GLU A 113 -15.74 -0.29 -9.07
N ASP A 114 -17.03 -0.59 -8.92
CA ASP A 114 -17.77 -1.47 -9.83
C ASP A 114 -17.77 -0.88 -11.25
N TRP A 115 -17.99 0.44 -11.37
CA TRP A 115 -17.93 1.14 -12.64
C TRP A 115 -16.52 1.10 -13.25
N LEU A 116 -15.48 1.45 -12.48
CA LEU A 116 -14.08 1.43 -12.95
C LEU A 116 -13.66 0.04 -13.41
N ARG A 117 -14.07 -1.02 -12.70
CA ARG A 117 -13.79 -2.40 -13.09
C ARG A 117 -14.41 -2.73 -14.44
N SER A 118 -15.67 -2.37 -14.65
CA SER A 118 -16.36 -2.60 -15.93
C SER A 118 -15.71 -1.82 -17.08
N GLU A 119 -15.31 -0.58 -16.81
CA GLU A 119 -14.73 0.30 -17.80
C GLU A 119 -13.32 -0.15 -18.21
N ASN A 120 -12.46 -0.50 -17.25
CA ASN A 120 -11.12 -1.01 -17.53
C ASN A 120 -11.17 -2.30 -18.37
N LEU A 121 -12.17 -3.17 -18.14
CA LEU A 121 -12.38 -4.37 -18.95
C LEU A 121 -12.87 -4.03 -20.37
N ARG A 122 -13.66 -2.97 -20.52
CA ARG A 122 -14.18 -2.52 -21.81
C ARG A 122 -13.10 -1.87 -22.68
N THR A 123 -12.21 -1.08 -22.09
CA THR A 123 -11.14 -0.36 -22.79
C THR A 123 -9.85 -1.17 -22.91
N GLY A 124 -9.70 -2.25 -22.12
CA GLY A 124 -8.50 -3.08 -22.14
C GLY A 124 -7.29 -2.40 -21.48
N GLU A 125 -7.54 -1.52 -20.51
CA GLU A 125 -6.48 -0.76 -19.84
C GLU A 125 -5.56 -1.67 -19.02
N TYR A 126 -4.27 -1.35 -19.04
CA TYR A 126 -3.28 -2.07 -18.25
C TYR A 126 -3.37 -1.66 -16.78
N LEU A 127 -3.55 -2.65 -15.89
CA LEU A 127 -3.64 -2.42 -14.44
C LEU A 127 -2.28 -2.61 -13.78
N GLY A 128 -1.77 -1.53 -13.18
CA GLY A 128 -0.50 -1.51 -12.44
C GLY A 128 0.53 -0.60 -13.08
N TRP A 129 1.76 -0.67 -12.60
CA TRP A 129 2.88 0.09 -13.13
C TRP A 129 4.04 -0.85 -13.43
N SER A 130 4.72 -0.63 -14.56
CA SER A 130 6.03 -1.23 -14.80
C SER A 130 7.05 -0.58 -13.87
N TYR A 131 7.93 -1.38 -13.27
CA TYR A 131 9.04 -0.87 -12.49
C TYR A 131 10.25 -0.73 -13.41
N ASP A 132 10.54 0.49 -13.83
CA ASP A 132 11.54 0.72 -14.88
C ASP A 132 12.98 0.76 -14.34
N GLY A 133 13.20 0.57 -13.03
CA GLY A 133 14.53 0.44 -12.40
C GLY A 133 15.49 1.64 -12.51
N ASP A 134 15.17 2.63 -13.34
CA ASP A 134 16.09 3.64 -13.85
C ASP A 134 16.01 5.00 -13.14
N TYR A 135 15.31 5.09 -12.00
CA TYR A 135 15.22 6.34 -11.23
C TYR A 135 16.60 6.89 -10.82
N CYS A 136 17.58 6.02 -10.58
CA CYS A 136 18.96 6.42 -10.28
C CYS A 136 19.80 6.67 -11.54
N LYS A 137 19.43 6.10 -12.69
CA LYS A 137 20.23 6.22 -13.92
C LYS A 137 20.01 7.57 -14.60
N PHE A 138 18.75 8.01 -14.73
CA PHE A 138 18.42 9.32 -15.32
C PHE A 138 19.01 10.50 -14.55
N SER A 139 19.08 10.40 -13.22
CA SER A 139 19.64 11.46 -12.37
C SER A 139 21.17 11.52 -12.43
N ILE A 140 21.86 10.42 -12.70
CA ILE A 140 23.33 10.36 -12.86
C ILE A 140 23.75 10.79 -14.28
N GLU A 141 23.03 10.37 -15.32
CA GLU A 141 23.30 10.74 -16.72
C GLU A 141 23.12 12.24 -16.96
N THR A 142 22.10 12.85 -16.34
CA THR A 142 21.87 14.31 -16.41
C THR A 142 23.00 15.11 -15.73
N ALA A 143 23.71 14.51 -14.77
CA ALA A 143 24.84 15.12 -14.07
C ALA A 143 26.20 14.84 -14.73
N GLY A 144 26.25 14.09 -15.85
CA GLY A 144 27.48 13.80 -16.58
C GLY A 144 28.48 12.90 -15.84
N LEU A 145 28.02 12.13 -14.86
CA LEU A 145 28.86 11.25 -14.05
C LEU A 145 28.79 9.80 -14.57
N GLN A 146 29.92 9.07 -14.54
CA GLN A 146 29.94 7.66 -14.91
C GLN A 146 29.34 6.79 -13.79
N VAL A 147 28.32 5.99 -14.13
CA VAL A 147 27.71 5.01 -13.23
C VAL A 147 28.65 3.82 -13.09
N TYR A 148 29.30 3.65 -11.93
CA TYR A 148 29.92 2.38 -11.56
C TYR A 148 29.13 1.73 -10.42
N GLY A 149 28.29 0.75 -10.75
CA GLY A 149 27.61 -0.12 -9.78
C GLY A 149 26.09 0.06 -9.69
N GLY A 150 25.34 -0.76 -10.43
CA GLY A 150 23.92 -1.03 -10.16
C GLY A 150 23.79 -2.20 -9.20
N PHE A 151 23.32 -1.97 -7.96
CA PHE A 151 23.31 -2.98 -6.89
C PHE A 151 22.05 -3.82 -6.76
N TYR A 152 21.11 -3.80 -7.72
CA TYR A 152 19.94 -4.68 -7.64
C TYR A 152 19.66 -5.38 -8.99
N ASN A 153 19.74 -6.72 -8.93
CA ASN A 153 19.37 -7.71 -9.94
C ASN A 153 20.32 -7.91 -11.13
N ALA A 154 21.54 -8.37 -10.86
CA ALA A 154 22.26 -9.25 -11.76
C ALA A 154 22.48 -10.62 -11.10
N ALA A 155 21.40 -11.38 -10.90
CA ALA A 155 21.53 -12.83 -10.87
C ALA A 155 21.67 -13.29 -12.32
N SER A 156 22.85 -13.10 -12.91
CA SER A 156 23.22 -13.81 -14.13
C SER A 156 23.26 -15.29 -13.76
N ARG A 157 22.16 -16.02 -14.04
CA ARG A 157 22.23 -17.48 -14.11
C ARG A 157 23.10 -17.82 -15.32
N HIS A 158 24.40 -17.95 -15.10
CA HIS A 158 25.27 -18.65 -16.02
C HIS A 158 24.83 -20.12 -16.03
N PHE A 159 23.98 -20.50 -16.99
CA PHE A 159 23.75 -21.90 -17.30
C PHE A 159 24.96 -22.36 -18.12
N ASP A 160 25.99 -22.83 -17.42
CA ASP A 160 27.18 -23.38 -18.07
C ASP A 160 26.82 -24.71 -18.75
N ILE A 161 26.68 -24.68 -20.07
CA ILE A 161 26.32 -25.85 -20.92
C ILE A 161 27.33 -27.00 -20.69
N ASN A 162 28.57 -26.65 -20.36
CA ASN A 162 29.64 -27.59 -20.02
C ASN A 162 29.33 -28.45 -18.78
N SER A 163 28.56 -27.93 -17.82
CA SER A 163 28.16 -28.67 -16.62
C SER A 163 27.08 -29.71 -16.90
N PHE A 164 26.22 -29.48 -17.90
CA PHE A 164 25.16 -30.42 -18.28
C PHE A 164 25.70 -31.60 -19.10
N LEU A 165 26.65 -31.32 -20.00
CA LEU A 165 27.30 -32.35 -20.81
C LEU A 165 28.17 -33.30 -19.95
N THR A 166 28.84 -32.79 -18.92
CA THR A 166 29.62 -33.66 -18.00
C THR A 166 28.73 -34.56 -17.16
N ILE A 167 27.55 -34.10 -16.73
CA ILE A 167 26.60 -34.93 -15.98
C ILE A 167 26.02 -36.04 -16.88
N LEU A 168 25.67 -35.71 -18.13
CA LEU A 168 25.17 -36.71 -19.08
C LEU A 168 26.25 -37.75 -19.42
N LEU A 169 27.49 -37.32 -19.66
CA LEU A 169 28.61 -38.21 -19.98
C LEU A 169 28.98 -39.11 -18.79
N THR A 170 28.95 -38.61 -17.56
CA THR A 170 29.25 -39.43 -16.38
C THR A 170 28.15 -40.47 -16.10
N SER A 171 26.88 -40.13 -16.34
CA SER A 171 25.80 -41.12 -16.23
C SER A 171 25.92 -42.22 -17.28
N MET A 172 26.20 -41.88 -18.55
CA MET A 172 26.41 -42.84 -19.64
C MET A 172 27.59 -43.78 -19.34
N LEU A 173 28.70 -43.24 -18.84
CA LEU A 173 29.87 -44.04 -18.49
C LEU A 173 29.56 -45.01 -17.33
N ALA A 174 28.81 -44.58 -16.33
CA ALA A 174 28.38 -45.43 -15.22
C ALA A 174 27.48 -46.58 -15.68
N THR A 175 26.56 -46.34 -16.62
CA THR A 175 25.70 -47.39 -17.19
C THR A 175 26.48 -48.39 -18.02
N ILE A 176 27.45 -47.93 -18.81
CA ILE A 176 28.32 -48.80 -19.62
C ILE A 176 29.22 -49.67 -18.74
N ILE A 177 29.81 -49.09 -17.68
CA ILE A 177 30.62 -49.84 -16.70
C ILE A 177 29.73 -50.84 -15.94
N GLY A 178 28.52 -50.44 -15.55
CA GLY A 178 27.54 -51.32 -14.88
C GLY A 178 27.07 -52.50 -15.73
N LEU A 179 26.91 -52.32 -17.05
CA LEU A 179 26.61 -53.42 -17.97
C LEU A 179 27.81 -54.34 -18.24
N ARG A 180 29.04 -53.87 -18.03
CA ARG A 180 30.27 -54.66 -18.26
C ARG A 180 30.69 -55.51 -17.05
N ILE A 181 30.14 -55.20 -15.86
CA ILE A 181 30.42 -55.92 -14.60
C ILE A 181 29.31 -56.95 -14.27
N ARG A 182 28.30 -57.09 -15.13
CA ARG A 182 27.26 -58.12 -15.02
C ARG A 182 27.48 -59.28 -15.99
#